data_AF-A0A967VLX6-F1
#
_entry.id   AF-A0A967VLX6-F1
#
_cell.length_a   1.000
_cell.length_b   1.000
_cell.length_c   1.000
_cell.angle_alpha   90.00
_cell.angle_beta   90.00
_cell.angle_gamma   90.00
#
_symmetry.space_group_name_H-M   'P 1'
#
loop_
_entity.id
_entity.type
_entity.pdbx_description
1 polymer ?
#
loop_
_entity_poly.entity_id
_entity_poly.type
_entity_poly.pdbx_seq_one_letter_code
_entity_poly.pdbx_strand_id
1 'polypeptide(L)'
;MRKLIAAGMLALMAGPAALSAQQHGQQHAQEQMQRMQQHMDQMVQHMSQMQERLQAMEQQMQQRMQGGAQHMTEQQLHQHQHMHQVATSMREMAGQMRQAMMQVREMARDRAMHEDGEFQQEMERLREHLQGMVEEMASGVQVMERLQQRTGGAGASQ
;
A
#
# COMPACT_ATOMS: atom_id res chain seq x y z
N MET A 1 -2.45 37.51 68.56
CA MET A 1 -2.06 38.25 67.33
C MET A 1 -0.87 37.54 66.69
N ARG A 2 -1.10 36.76 65.63
CA ARG A 2 -0.09 36.01 64.88
C ARG A 2 0.59 36.94 63.87
N LYS A 3 1.91 37.10 63.97
CA LYS A 3 2.72 37.82 62.98
C LYS A 3 2.90 36.90 61.77
N LEU A 4 2.38 37.32 60.62
CA LEU A 4 2.49 36.60 59.34
C LEU A 4 3.94 36.68 58.84
N ILE A 5 4.44 35.51 58.47
CA ILE A 5 5.75 35.25 57.87
C ILE A 5 5.68 35.76 56.42
N ALA A 6 6.57 36.70 56.07
CA ALA A 6 6.83 37.09 54.70
C ALA A 6 7.64 35.96 54.04
N ALA A 7 6.94 35.06 53.35
CA ALA A 7 7.52 33.99 52.56
C ALA A 7 8.00 34.56 51.22
N GLY A 8 9.17 34.08 50.80
CA GLY A 8 9.98 34.65 49.72
C GLY A 8 9.32 34.60 48.35
N MET A 9 9.49 35.71 47.62
CA MET A 9 9.51 35.70 46.17
C MET A 9 10.75 34.92 45.72
N LEU A 10 10.56 33.67 45.32
CA LEU A 10 11.55 32.91 44.60
C LEU A 10 10.86 31.96 43.63
N ALA A 11 11.41 31.91 42.42
CA ALA A 11 11.09 31.05 41.29
C ALA A 11 9.95 31.52 40.37
N LEU A 12 10.36 32.10 39.24
CA LEU A 12 9.97 31.64 37.90
C LEU A 12 10.82 32.37 36.83
N MET A 13 12.13 32.10 36.85
CA MET A 13 12.98 32.24 35.66
C MET A 13 12.99 30.90 34.93
N ALA A 14 11.83 30.50 34.40
CA ALA A 14 11.75 29.41 33.44
C ALA A 14 12.25 29.96 32.10
N GLY A 15 13.49 29.62 31.74
CA GLY A 15 14.13 30.10 30.52
C GLY A 15 13.40 29.66 29.24
N PRO A 16 13.61 30.37 28.11
CA PRO A 16 12.92 30.14 26.84
C PRO A 16 13.27 28.81 26.14
N ALA A 17 14.05 27.92 26.78
CA ALA A 17 14.47 26.65 26.20
C ALA A 17 13.34 25.61 26.06
N ALA A 18 12.26 25.71 26.85
CA ALA A 18 11.13 24.78 26.75
C ALA A 18 10.17 25.10 25.58
N LEU A 19 10.17 26.35 25.08
CA LEU A 19 9.33 26.77 23.95
C LEU A 19 9.91 26.37 22.58
N SER A 20 11.22 26.20 22.49
CA SER A 20 11.90 25.86 21.22
C SER A 20 11.85 24.36 20.89
N ALA A 21 11.75 23.48 21.90
CA ALA A 21 11.55 22.05 21.69
C ALA A 21 10.16 21.73 21.10
N GLN A 22 9.13 22.51 21.46
CA GLN A 22 7.77 22.30 20.95
C GLN A 22 7.57 22.86 19.53
N GLN A 23 8.32 23.88 19.12
CA GLN A 23 8.28 24.41 17.74
C GLN A 23 9.04 23.54 16.73
N HIS A 24 10.10 22.84 17.14
CA HIS A 24 10.86 21.96 16.23
C HIS A 24 10.11 20.67 15.86
N GLY A 25 9.25 20.15 16.76
CA GLY A 25 8.49 18.92 16.50
C GLY A 25 7.41 19.07 15.42
N GLN A 26 6.78 20.25 15.31
CA GLN A 26 5.70 20.47 14.34
C GLN A 26 6.18 20.50 12.87
N GLN A 27 7.40 20.97 12.61
CA GLN A 27 7.94 21.01 11.25
C GLN A 27 8.30 19.59 10.75
N HIS A 28 8.94 18.78 11.60
CA HIS A 28 9.28 17.40 11.26
C HIS A 28 8.07 16.51 10.98
N ALA A 29 7.00 16.65 11.76
CA ALA A 29 5.77 15.88 11.56
C ALA A 29 5.14 16.16 10.18
N GLN A 30 5.18 17.42 9.74
CA GLN A 30 4.57 17.83 8.47
C GLN A 30 5.34 17.28 7.25
N GLU A 31 6.68 17.22 7.32
CA GLU A 31 7.52 16.64 6.28
C GLU A 31 7.34 15.13 6.15
N GLN A 32 7.28 14.41 7.28
CA GLN A 32 7.07 12.96 7.28
C GLN A 32 5.74 12.59 6.62
N MET A 33 4.70 13.37 6.90
CA MET A 33 3.37 13.16 6.35
C MET A 33 3.31 13.39 4.83
N GLN A 34 4.02 14.38 4.31
CA GLN A 34 4.14 14.57 2.86
C GLN A 34 4.83 13.39 2.18
N ARG A 35 5.91 12.86 2.78
CA ARG A 35 6.57 11.66 2.25
C ARG A 35 5.64 10.45 2.26
N MET A 36 4.87 10.26 3.33
CA MET A 36 3.90 9.19 3.42
C MET A 36 2.84 9.27 2.31
N GLN A 37 2.31 10.46 2.03
CA GLN A 37 1.36 10.66 0.94
C GLN A 37 1.97 10.32 -0.42
N GLN A 38 3.19 10.77 -0.70
CA GLN A 38 3.87 10.45 -1.96
C GLN A 38 4.09 8.95 -2.14
N HIS A 39 4.48 8.25 -1.08
CA HIS A 39 4.62 6.79 -1.10
C HIS A 39 3.29 6.08 -1.35
N MET A 40 2.23 6.50 -0.68
CA MET A 40 0.89 5.95 -0.90
C MET A 40 0.41 6.16 -2.34
N ASP A 41 0.65 7.34 -2.92
CA ASP A 41 0.31 7.63 -4.31
C ASP A 41 1.05 6.70 -5.29
N GLN A 42 2.34 6.44 -5.05
CA GLN A 42 3.11 5.48 -5.83
C GLN A 42 2.54 4.05 -5.73
N MET A 43 2.17 3.60 -4.52
CA MET A 43 1.60 2.27 -4.33
C MET A 43 0.22 2.13 -5.00
N VAL A 44 -0.63 3.14 -4.90
CA VAL A 44 -1.94 3.18 -5.58
C VAL A 44 -1.77 3.11 -7.10
N GLN A 45 -0.80 3.85 -7.64
CA GLN A 45 -0.51 3.82 -9.07
C GLN A 45 0.02 2.45 -9.49
N HIS A 46 0.93 1.86 -8.72
CA HIS A 46 1.49 0.54 -8.99
C HIS A 46 0.41 -0.55 -8.96
N MET A 47 -0.51 -0.51 -7.99
CA MET A 47 -1.67 -1.41 -7.95
C MET A 47 -2.59 -1.23 -9.14
N SER A 48 -2.81 0.00 -9.60
CA SER A 48 -3.66 0.25 -10.76
C SER A 48 -3.06 -0.39 -12.02
N GLN A 49 -1.76 -0.23 -12.24
CA GLN A 49 -1.05 -0.90 -13.34
C GLN A 49 -1.12 -2.42 -13.21
N MET A 50 -1.01 -2.95 -11.99
CA MET A 50 -1.09 -4.38 -11.74
C MET A 50 -2.49 -4.94 -12.06
N GLN A 51 -3.53 -4.20 -11.68
CA GLN A 51 -4.92 -4.54 -11.99
C GLN A 51 -5.16 -4.59 -13.50
N GLU A 52 -4.63 -3.62 -14.25
CA GLU A 52 -4.71 -3.58 -15.71
C GLU A 52 -3.98 -4.77 -16.35
N ARG A 53 -2.78 -5.11 -15.86
CA ARG A 53 -2.01 -6.27 -16.35
C ARG A 53 -2.74 -7.59 -16.10
N LEU A 54 -3.29 -7.77 -14.90
CA LEU A 54 -4.08 -8.95 -14.56
C LEU A 54 -5.34 -9.06 -15.43
N GLN A 55 -6.03 -7.94 -15.66
CA GLN A 55 -7.19 -7.90 -16.56
C GLN A 55 -6.81 -8.26 -18.00
N ALA A 56 -5.69 -7.74 -18.51
CA ALA A 56 -5.20 -8.10 -19.84
C ALA A 56 -4.85 -9.59 -19.94
N MET A 57 -4.25 -10.15 -18.88
CA MET A 57 -3.92 -11.57 -18.79
C MET A 57 -5.20 -12.43 -18.80
N GLU A 58 -6.23 -12.06 -18.04
CA GLU A 58 -7.54 -12.72 -18.05
C GLU A 58 -8.17 -12.74 -19.45
N GLN A 59 -8.17 -11.59 -20.14
CA GLN A 59 -8.72 -11.49 -21.49
C GLN A 59 -7.95 -12.36 -22.49
N GLN A 60 -6.62 -12.33 -22.44
CA GLN A 60 -5.79 -13.15 -23.33
C GLN A 60 -6.01 -14.64 -23.10
N MET A 61 -6.15 -15.05 -21.83
CA MET A 61 -6.50 -16.43 -21.48
C MET A 61 -7.87 -16.81 -22.05
N GLN A 62 -8.90 -15.99 -21.84
CA GLN A 62 -10.22 -16.26 -22.42
C GLN A 62 -10.21 -16.36 -23.95
N GLN A 63 -9.43 -15.53 -24.63
CA GLN A 63 -9.27 -15.60 -26.09
C GLN A 63 -8.60 -16.89 -26.54
N ARG A 64 -7.52 -17.32 -25.87
CA ARG A 64 -6.85 -18.59 -26.18
C ARG A 64 -7.76 -19.78 -25.95
N MET A 65 -8.51 -19.77 -24.86
CA MET A 65 -9.49 -20.83 -24.57
C MET A 65 -10.55 -20.89 -25.66
N GLN A 66 -11.12 -19.76 -26.08
CA GLN A 66 -12.15 -19.75 -27.14
C GLN A 66 -11.61 -20.16 -28.51
N GLY A 67 -10.38 -19.73 -28.86
CA GLY A 67 -9.78 -20.00 -30.17
C GLY A 67 -9.08 -21.36 -30.31
N GLY A 68 -8.71 -22.01 -29.20
CA GLY A 68 -7.88 -23.22 -29.20
C GLY A 68 -8.38 -24.36 -28.31
N ALA A 69 -9.51 -24.22 -27.61
CA ALA A 69 -10.01 -25.25 -26.68
C ALA A 69 -10.17 -26.63 -27.32
N GLN A 70 -10.49 -26.72 -28.62
CA GLN A 70 -10.67 -27.99 -29.31
C GLN A 70 -9.37 -28.80 -29.46
N HIS A 71 -8.21 -28.14 -29.36
CA HIS A 71 -6.89 -28.75 -29.53
C HIS A 71 -6.14 -28.87 -28.19
N MET A 72 -6.73 -28.40 -27.08
CA MET A 72 -6.12 -28.50 -25.76
C MET A 72 -6.39 -29.87 -25.13
N THR A 73 -5.39 -30.40 -24.46
CA THR A 73 -5.56 -31.56 -23.59
C THR A 73 -6.30 -31.18 -22.31
N GLU A 74 -6.96 -32.13 -21.64
CA GLU A 74 -7.67 -31.88 -20.37
C GLU A 74 -6.74 -31.28 -19.30
N GLN A 75 -5.48 -31.69 -19.28
CA GLN A 75 -4.47 -31.14 -18.36
C GLN A 75 -4.19 -29.67 -18.65
N GLN A 76 -4.08 -29.27 -19.92
CA GLN A 76 -3.89 -27.86 -20.29
C GLN A 76 -5.13 -27.02 -19.95
N LEU A 77 -6.33 -27.57 -20.16
CA LEU A 77 -7.58 -26.92 -19.80
C LEU A 77 -7.66 -26.65 -18.30
N HIS A 78 -7.30 -27.64 -17.47
CA HIS A 78 -7.25 -27.49 -16.01
C HIS A 78 -6.25 -26.43 -15.58
N GLN A 79 -5.05 -26.44 -16.16
CA GLN A 79 -4.01 -25.45 -15.84
C GLN A 79 -4.44 -24.03 -16.22
N HIS A 80 -5.13 -23.89 -17.35
CA HIS A 80 -5.69 -22.63 -17.81
C HIS A 80 -6.80 -22.11 -16.90
N GLN A 81 -7.73 -22.97 -16.49
CA GLN A 81 -8.78 -22.61 -15.53
C GLN A 81 -8.20 -22.18 -14.19
N HIS A 82 -7.19 -22.89 -13.70
CA HIS A 82 -6.51 -22.54 -12.46
C HIS A 82 -5.80 -21.19 -12.56
N MET A 83 -5.03 -20.95 -13.64
CA MET A 83 -4.41 -19.64 -13.87
C MET A 83 -5.43 -18.51 -13.98
N HIS A 84 -6.55 -18.74 -14.67
CA HIS A 84 -7.62 -17.75 -14.76
C HIS A 84 -8.19 -17.41 -13.38
N GLN A 85 -8.47 -18.42 -12.55
CA GLN A 85 -8.97 -18.21 -11.20
C GLN A 85 -7.99 -17.44 -10.30
N VAL A 86 -6.69 -17.78 -10.38
CA VAL A 86 -5.65 -17.07 -9.63
C VAL A 86 -5.56 -15.62 -10.11
N ALA A 87 -5.58 -15.37 -11.42
CA ALA A 87 -5.53 -14.02 -11.99
C ALA A 87 -6.70 -13.16 -11.50
N THR A 88 -7.91 -13.70 -11.55
CA THR A 88 -9.13 -13.04 -11.04
C THR A 88 -9.02 -12.73 -9.57
N SER A 89 -8.57 -13.68 -8.75
CA SER A 89 -8.39 -13.46 -7.30
C SER A 89 -7.35 -12.37 -7.00
N MET A 90 -6.24 -12.34 -7.74
CA MET A 90 -5.23 -11.28 -7.60
C MET A 90 -5.79 -9.93 -8.04
N ARG A 91 -6.61 -9.88 -9.10
CA ARG A 91 -7.22 -8.63 -9.58
C ARG A 91 -8.19 -8.05 -8.57
N GLU A 92 -8.99 -8.90 -7.93
CA GLU A 92 -9.89 -8.51 -6.85
C GLU A 92 -9.10 -7.99 -5.64
N MET A 93 -8.05 -8.71 -5.24
CA MET A 93 -7.18 -8.32 -4.14
C MET A 93 -6.47 -6.98 -4.41
N ALA A 94 -5.94 -6.78 -5.62
CA ALA A 94 -5.34 -5.52 -6.04
C ALA A 94 -6.36 -4.36 -5.97
N GLY A 95 -7.60 -4.61 -6.39
CA GLY A 95 -8.69 -3.64 -6.29
C GLY A 95 -9.03 -3.26 -4.85
N GLN A 96 -9.16 -4.26 -3.97
CA GLN A 96 -9.43 -4.05 -2.54
C GLN A 96 -8.28 -3.31 -1.85
N MET A 97 -7.03 -3.71 -2.12
CA MET A 97 -5.84 -3.03 -1.59
C MET A 97 -5.75 -1.58 -2.05
N ARG A 98 -6.02 -1.32 -3.32
CA ARG A 98 -6.07 0.05 -3.85
C ARG A 98 -7.10 0.89 -3.10
N GLN A 99 -8.29 0.34 -2.86
CA GLN A 99 -9.35 1.03 -2.12
C GLN A 99 -8.95 1.27 -0.65
N ALA A 100 -8.35 0.28 0.01
CA ALA A 100 -7.83 0.44 1.37
C ALA A 100 -6.74 1.52 1.41
N MET A 101 -5.79 1.53 0.48
CA MET A 101 -4.76 2.57 0.38
C MET A 101 -5.33 3.96 0.13
N MET A 102 -6.35 4.10 -0.71
CA MET A 102 -7.04 5.38 -0.89
C MET A 102 -7.72 5.86 0.39
N GLN A 103 -8.31 4.94 1.16
CA GLN A 103 -8.91 5.27 2.46
C GLN A 103 -7.85 5.69 3.48
N VAL A 104 -6.73 4.97 3.55
CA VAL A 104 -5.59 5.31 4.42
C VAL A 104 -5.00 6.67 4.03
N ARG A 105 -4.85 6.94 2.73
CA ARG A 105 -4.43 8.26 2.24
C ARG A 105 -5.38 9.38 2.69
N GLU A 106 -6.68 9.15 2.64
CA GLU A 106 -7.66 10.14 3.08
C GLU A 106 -7.58 10.37 4.60
N MET A 107 -7.45 9.30 5.39
CA MET A 107 -7.24 9.39 6.83
C MET A 107 -5.93 10.12 7.18
N ALA A 108 -4.85 9.88 6.43
CA ALA A 108 -3.60 10.61 6.58
C ALA A 108 -3.78 12.11 6.33
N ARG A 109 -4.64 12.48 5.37
CA ARG A 109 -4.88 13.88 5.02
C ARG A 109 -5.68 14.63 6.09
N ASP A 110 -6.45 13.94 6.91
CA ASP A 110 -7.28 14.55 7.94
C ASP A 110 -6.44 15.14 9.07
N ARG A 111 -6.53 16.46 9.24
CA ARG A 111 -5.77 17.21 10.26
C ARG A 111 -6.11 16.83 11.69
N ALA A 112 -7.32 16.32 11.94
CA ALA A 112 -7.74 15.95 13.30
C ALA A 112 -6.87 14.82 13.88
N MET A 113 -6.26 14.00 13.00
CA MET A 113 -5.40 12.89 13.39
C MET A 113 -3.92 13.30 13.53
N HIS A 114 -3.56 14.55 13.25
CA HIS A 114 -2.16 15.01 13.20
C HIS A 114 -1.58 15.33 14.58
N GLU A 115 -2.44 15.60 15.55
CA GLU A 115 -2.03 15.93 16.93
C GLU A 115 -1.68 14.68 17.75
N ASP A 116 -2.01 13.49 17.25
CA ASP A 116 -1.73 12.21 17.91
C ASP A 116 -0.45 11.55 17.37
N GLY A 117 0.57 11.46 18.22
CA GLY A 117 1.84 10.82 17.89
C GLY A 117 1.75 9.29 17.75
N GLU A 118 0.78 8.63 18.40
CA GLU A 118 0.58 7.17 18.26
C GLU A 118 -0.01 6.84 16.89
N PHE A 119 -0.93 7.67 16.41
CA PHE A 119 -1.52 7.53 15.08
C PHE A 119 -0.45 7.59 13.97
N GLN A 120 0.52 8.50 14.09
CA GLN A 120 1.60 8.60 13.10
C GLN A 120 2.44 7.30 13.04
N GLN A 121 2.73 6.69 14.19
CA GLN A 121 3.45 5.41 14.22
C GLN A 121 2.63 4.26 13.64
N GLU A 122 1.33 4.22 13.94
CA GLU A 122 0.43 3.20 13.41
C GLU A 122 0.30 3.30 11.89
N MET A 123 0.20 4.52 11.37
CA MET A 123 0.16 4.79 9.93
C MET A 123 1.47 4.40 9.22
N GLU A 124 2.61 4.63 9.86
CA GLU A 124 3.92 4.21 9.32
C GLU A 124 3.98 2.67 9.20
N ARG A 125 3.57 1.94 10.25
CA ARG A 125 3.50 0.46 10.23
C ARG A 125 2.52 -0.04 9.17
N LEU A 126 1.36 0.60 9.07
CA LEU A 126 0.36 0.25 8.06
C LEU A 126 0.91 0.47 6.65
N ARG A 127 1.63 1.57 6.42
CA ARG A 127 2.30 1.84 5.14
C ARG A 127 3.33 0.76 4.81
N GLU A 128 4.19 0.39 5.76
CA GLU A 128 5.18 -0.68 5.56
C GLU A 128 4.53 -2.02 5.24
N HIS A 129 3.46 -2.35 5.96
CA HIS A 129 2.69 -3.57 5.70
C HIS A 129 2.08 -3.58 4.31
N LEU A 130 1.43 -2.47 3.91
CA LEU A 130 0.84 -2.32 2.58
C LEU A 130 1.89 -2.36 1.47
N GLN A 131 3.06 -1.77 1.69
CA GLN A 131 4.18 -1.84 0.75
C GLN A 131 4.64 -3.29 0.56
N GLY A 132 4.84 -4.04 1.64
CA GLY A 132 5.21 -5.45 1.55
C GLY A 132 4.18 -6.28 0.78
N MET A 133 2.89 -6.03 1.02
CA MET A 133 1.82 -6.69 0.27
C MET A 133 1.84 -6.33 -1.23
N VAL A 134 2.14 -5.07 -1.57
CA VAL A 134 2.26 -4.62 -2.97
C VAL A 134 3.42 -5.31 -3.67
N GLU A 135 4.56 -5.43 -3.01
CA GLU A 135 5.76 -6.08 -3.55
C GLU A 135 5.54 -7.59 -3.74
N GLU A 136 4.95 -8.26 -2.76
CA GLU A 136 4.57 -9.68 -2.83
C GLU A 136 3.61 -9.93 -3.99
N MET A 137 2.59 -9.08 -4.15
CA MET A 137 1.64 -9.21 -5.25
C MET A 137 2.30 -8.96 -6.60
N ALA A 138 3.18 -7.96 -6.71
CA ALA A 138 3.92 -7.69 -7.93
C ALA A 138 4.81 -8.87 -8.34
N SER A 139 5.46 -9.52 -7.37
CA SER A 139 6.23 -10.74 -7.59
C SER A 139 5.32 -11.88 -8.07
N GLY A 140 4.15 -12.04 -7.46
CA GLY A 140 3.12 -13.01 -7.89
C GLY A 140 2.70 -12.83 -9.34
N VAL A 141 2.39 -11.60 -9.75
CA VAL A 141 2.04 -11.29 -11.15
C VAL A 141 3.18 -11.60 -12.11
N GLN A 142 4.42 -11.24 -11.77
CA GLN A 142 5.58 -11.57 -12.61
C GLN A 142 5.82 -13.07 -12.75
N VAL A 143 5.54 -13.86 -11.70
CA VAL A 143 5.59 -15.33 -11.77
C VAL A 143 4.52 -15.84 -12.72
N MET A 144 3.28 -15.35 -12.61
CA MET A 144 2.19 -15.74 -13.50
C MET A 144 2.47 -15.39 -14.96
N GLU A 145 3.01 -14.20 -15.24
CA GLU A 145 3.40 -13.80 -16.60
C GLU A 145 4.49 -14.71 -17.17
N ARG A 146 5.50 -15.08 -16.36
CA ARG A 146 6.53 -16.05 -16.78
C ARG A 146 5.95 -17.43 -17.06
N LEU A 147 5.00 -17.88 -16.24
CA LEU A 147 4.30 -19.14 -16.46
C LEU A 147 3.48 -19.08 -17.76
N GLN A 148 2.74 -17.99 -17.97
CA GLN A 148 1.93 -17.76 -19.17
C GLN A 148 2.76 -17.70 -20.46
N GLN A 149 3.96 -17.10 -20.40
CA GLN A 149 4.90 -17.07 -21.52
C GLN A 149 5.44 -18.47 -21.83
N ARG A 150 5.71 -19.30 -20.81
CA ARG A 150 6.17 -20.68 -21.01
C ARG A 150 5.09 -21.57 -21.61
N THR A 151 3.84 -21.48 -21.12
CA THR A 151 2.72 -22.25 -21.68
C THR A 151 2.22 -21.70 -23.01
N GLY A 152 2.40 -20.39 -23.27
CA GLY A 152 2.03 -19.75 -24.55
C GLY A 152 3.09 -19.84 -25.64
N GLY A 153 4.37 -19.97 -25.29
CA GLY A 153 5.50 -20.05 -26.23
C GLY A 153 5.78 -21.46 -26.76
N ALA A 154 5.27 -22.50 -26.10
CA ALA A 154 5.48 -23.90 -26.52
C ALA A 154 4.70 -24.30 -27.79
N GLY A 155 3.91 -23.40 -28.39
CA GLY A 155 3.14 -23.65 -29.62
C GLY A 155 3.67 -22.98 -30.89
N ALA A 156 4.77 -22.21 -30.82
CA ALA A 156 5.32 -21.48 -31.98
C ALA A 156 6.54 -22.16 -32.63
N SER A 157 6.75 -23.46 -32.36
CA SER A 157 7.85 -24.24 -32.95
C SER A 157 7.39 -25.67 -33.20
N GLN A 158 6.59 -25.86 -34.26
CA GLN A 158 6.58 -27.02 -35.15
C GLN A 158 5.61 -26.81 -36.31
#